data_AF-A0A957PPF1-F1
#
_entry.id   AF-A0A957PPF1-F1
#
_cell.length_a   1.000
_cell.length_b   1.000
_cell.length_c   1.000
_cell.angle_alpha   90.00
_cell.angle_beta   90.00
_cell.angle_gamma   90.00
#
_symmetry.space_group_name_H-M   'P 1'
#
loop_
_entity.id
_entity.type
_entity.pdbx_description
1 polymer ?
#
loop_
_entity_poly.entity_id
_entity_poly.type
_entity_poly.pdbx_seq_one_letter_code
_entity_poly.pdbx_strand_id
1 'polypeptide(L)'
;GVQYFFSKLYGYDAWLNATGLTGVAVTYFVFFDNPFNYAIEPLVPDDLVQPSMTLPYAVGEAWYFTGGPHGGWDSGSAWGALDFAPPDNPGGCNPSTSWVTAVADGRVTRTGIGSVIQDLDNDGYEQTGWIVLYMHIAAAGRVKPGEYLFQNEQVGHPSCEGGFSNATHLHIARKYNGEWIAGDGALPFILDGWVSSGGNIEYDGFLTRNNTTIEALDGAQPINLITR
;
A
#
# COMPACT_ATOMS: atom_id res chain seq x y z
N GLY A 1 10.28 13.61 -14.41
CA GLY A 1 11.48 12.83 -14.06
C GLY A 1 12.74 13.28 -14.80
N VAL A 2 12.88 12.92 -16.08
CA VAL A 2 14.12 13.09 -16.87
C VAL A 2 14.65 14.54 -16.91
N GLN A 3 13.77 15.51 -17.19
CA GLN A 3 14.16 16.92 -17.22
C GLN A 3 14.71 17.42 -15.87
N TYR A 4 14.07 17.04 -14.76
CA TYR A 4 14.53 17.43 -13.42
C TYR A 4 15.86 16.76 -13.05
N PHE A 5 16.03 15.48 -13.39
CA PHE A 5 17.29 14.77 -13.15
C PHE A 5 18.48 15.49 -13.80
N PHE A 6 18.37 15.82 -15.09
CA PHE A 6 19.46 16.51 -15.78
C PHE A 6 19.65 17.95 -15.33
N SER A 7 18.62 18.64 -14.82
CA SER A 7 18.79 20.02 -14.33
C SER A 7 19.61 20.07 -13.04
N LYS A 8 19.73 18.94 -12.32
CA LYS A 8 20.63 18.78 -11.17
C LYS A 8 22.07 18.44 -11.55
N LEU A 9 22.31 17.98 -12.78
CA LEU A 9 23.62 17.50 -13.24
C LEU A 9 24.31 18.45 -14.22
N TYR A 10 23.54 19.13 -15.07
CA TYR A 10 24.05 19.89 -16.21
C TYR A 10 23.65 21.36 -16.15
N GLY A 11 24.47 22.21 -16.77
CA GLY A 11 24.11 23.57 -17.12
C GLY A 11 23.11 23.62 -18.29
N TYR A 12 22.51 24.79 -18.53
CA TYR A 12 21.38 24.97 -19.45
C TYR A 12 21.56 24.35 -20.84
N ASP A 13 22.68 24.62 -21.52
CA ASP A 13 22.90 24.13 -22.90
C ASP A 13 23.04 22.60 -22.96
N ALA A 14 23.76 22.01 -21.98
CA ALA A 14 23.91 20.56 -21.90
C ALA A 14 22.61 19.87 -21.46
N TRP A 15 21.82 20.52 -20.60
CA TRP A 15 20.48 20.09 -20.24
C TRP A 15 19.52 20.10 -21.43
N LEU A 16 19.54 21.16 -22.25
CA LEU A 16 18.74 21.26 -23.48
C LEU A 16 19.09 20.12 -24.46
N ASN A 17 20.38 19.81 -24.62
CA ASN A 17 20.79 18.70 -25.47
C ASN A 17 20.34 17.34 -24.90
N ALA A 18 20.54 17.11 -23.60
CA ALA A 18 20.18 15.85 -22.94
C ALA A 18 18.67 15.57 -22.95
N THR A 19 17.84 16.61 -22.85
CA THR A 19 16.36 16.51 -22.81
C THR A 19 15.69 16.73 -24.17
N GLY A 20 16.45 17.16 -25.18
CA GLY A 20 15.97 17.35 -26.54
C GLY A 20 15.80 16.04 -27.31
N LEU A 21 15.32 16.15 -28.55
CA LEU A 21 14.97 15.02 -29.41
C LEU A 21 16.15 14.10 -29.74
N THR A 22 17.39 14.59 -29.63
CA THR A 22 18.62 13.84 -29.89
C THR A 22 19.33 13.34 -28.63
N GLY A 23 18.77 13.65 -27.45
CA GLY A 23 19.35 13.30 -26.16
C GLY A 23 18.93 11.91 -25.69
N VAL A 24 18.46 11.83 -24.44
CA VAL A 24 18.05 10.56 -23.81
C VAL A 24 17.00 9.82 -24.60
N ALA A 25 16.12 10.51 -25.32
CA ALA A 25 15.11 9.86 -26.16
C ALA A 25 15.75 8.92 -27.21
N VAL A 26 16.81 9.36 -27.91
CA VAL A 26 17.51 8.52 -28.90
C VAL A 26 18.26 7.40 -28.21
N THR A 27 19.00 7.70 -27.13
CA THR A 27 19.73 6.67 -26.37
C THR A 27 18.79 5.58 -25.89
N TYR A 28 17.62 5.94 -25.36
CA TYR A 28 16.59 5.00 -24.95
C TYR A 28 16.11 4.17 -26.14
N PHE A 29 15.74 4.81 -27.24
CA PHE A 29 15.21 4.15 -28.43
C PHE A 29 16.22 3.15 -29.03
N VAL A 30 17.51 3.48 -29.02
CA VAL A 30 18.57 2.59 -29.52
C VAL A 30 18.74 1.36 -28.63
N PHE A 31 18.60 1.49 -27.31
CA PHE A 31 18.77 0.38 -26.39
C PHE A 31 17.51 -0.45 -26.15
N PHE A 32 16.34 0.18 -26.18
CA PHE A 32 15.08 -0.41 -25.70
C PHE A 32 13.93 -0.28 -26.70
N ASP A 33 14.17 0.22 -27.91
CA ASP A 33 13.14 0.54 -28.91
C ASP A 33 12.15 1.62 -28.43
N ASN A 34 11.04 1.81 -29.15
CA ASN A 34 10.02 2.79 -28.81
C ASN A 34 9.39 2.49 -27.43
N PRO A 35 9.56 3.36 -26.42
CA PRO A 35 8.97 3.15 -25.08
C PRO A 35 7.44 3.03 -25.11
N PHE A 36 6.80 3.59 -26.13
CA PHE A 36 5.34 3.62 -26.23
C PHE A 36 4.74 2.35 -26.83
N ASN A 37 5.55 1.42 -27.36
CA ASN A 37 5.04 0.17 -27.96
C ASN A 37 4.31 -0.73 -26.94
N TYR A 38 4.60 -0.57 -25.65
CA TYR A 38 4.03 -1.37 -24.56
C TYR A 38 3.37 -0.49 -23.48
N ALA A 39 3.11 0.78 -23.79
CA ALA A 39 2.52 1.71 -22.83
C ALA A 39 1.04 1.35 -22.60
N ILE A 40 0.66 1.25 -21.33
CA ILE A 40 -0.74 1.18 -20.89
C ILE A 40 -1.12 2.59 -20.46
N GLU A 41 -1.95 3.26 -21.27
CA GLU A 41 -2.33 4.65 -21.05
C GLU A 41 -3.86 4.83 -21.13
N PRO A 42 -4.50 5.41 -20.09
CA PRO A 42 -3.90 5.78 -18.81
C PRO A 42 -3.54 4.53 -17.96
N LEU A 43 -2.43 4.60 -17.21
CA LEU A 43 -2.02 3.52 -16.30
C LEU A 43 -3.07 3.25 -15.22
N VAL A 44 -3.70 4.34 -14.74
CA VAL A 44 -4.82 4.36 -13.80
C VAL A 44 -6.04 4.95 -14.51
N PRO A 45 -7.06 4.15 -14.85
CA PRO A 45 -8.28 4.63 -15.49
C PRO A 45 -9.08 5.58 -14.59
N ASP A 46 -9.75 6.57 -15.19
CA ASP A 46 -10.58 7.54 -14.46
C ASP A 46 -11.81 6.89 -13.79
N ASP A 47 -12.27 5.76 -14.33
CA ASP A 47 -13.41 4.97 -13.84
C ASP A 47 -12.99 3.76 -12.99
N LEU A 48 -11.73 3.73 -12.53
CA LEU A 48 -11.20 2.65 -11.70
C LEU A 48 -11.99 2.52 -10.39
N VAL A 49 -12.45 1.30 -10.09
CA VAL A 49 -13.16 0.97 -8.86
C VAL A 49 -12.35 -0.05 -8.05
N GLN A 50 -12.20 0.22 -6.75
CA GLN A 50 -11.61 -0.73 -5.81
C GLN A 50 -12.53 -1.96 -5.66
N PRO A 51 -11.99 -3.19 -5.65
CA PRO A 51 -12.75 -4.37 -5.24
C PRO A 51 -13.28 -4.24 -3.81
N SER A 52 -14.32 -5.00 -3.49
CA SER A 52 -14.80 -5.09 -2.12
C SER A 52 -13.69 -5.66 -1.23
N MET A 53 -13.34 -4.92 -0.18
CA MET A 53 -12.30 -5.31 0.78
C MET A 53 -12.85 -5.24 2.19
N THR A 54 -12.46 -6.17 3.04
CA THR A 54 -12.82 -6.19 4.46
C THR A 54 -11.73 -5.59 5.33
N LEU A 55 -12.04 -5.25 6.58
CA LEU A 55 -11.01 -4.95 7.57
C LEU A 55 -10.06 -6.16 7.72
N PRO A 56 -8.75 -5.93 7.89
CA PRO A 56 -7.72 -6.97 7.77
C PRO A 56 -7.51 -7.80 9.05
N TYR A 57 -8.56 -8.04 9.82
CA TYR A 57 -8.55 -8.82 11.06
C TYR A 57 -9.90 -9.52 11.27
N ALA A 58 -9.98 -10.49 12.17
CA ALA A 58 -11.16 -11.35 12.26
C ALA A 58 -12.43 -10.59 12.69
N VAL A 59 -13.59 -11.09 12.25
CA VAL A 59 -14.90 -10.56 12.68
C VAL A 59 -15.03 -10.71 14.19
N GLY A 60 -15.48 -9.65 14.86
CA GLY A 60 -15.57 -9.58 16.32
C GLY A 60 -14.26 -9.19 17.03
N GLU A 61 -13.14 -9.06 16.30
CA GLU A 61 -11.93 -8.43 16.85
C GLU A 61 -12.00 -6.90 16.73
N ALA A 62 -11.19 -6.24 17.56
CA ALA A 62 -11.05 -4.79 17.54
C ALA A 62 -9.57 -4.40 17.52
N TRP A 63 -9.21 -3.54 16.58
CA TRP A 63 -7.84 -3.06 16.36
C TRP A 63 -7.83 -1.53 16.36
N TYR A 64 -6.69 -0.95 16.70
CA TYR A 64 -6.52 0.50 16.76
C TYR A 64 -6.11 1.05 15.40
N PHE A 65 -6.79 2.08 14.91
CA PHE A 65 -6.40 2.83 13.72
C PHE A 65 -5.28 3.80 14.08
N THR A 66 -4.03 3.40 13.81
CA THR A 66 -2.84 4.09 14.33
C THR A 66 -2.17 5.02 13.32
N GLY A 67 -2.57 4.94 12.05
CA GLY A 67 -2.02 5.77 10.99
C GLY A 67 -3.00 5.94 9.85
N GLY A 68 -3.34 7.19 9.56
CA GLY A 68 -4.10 7.60 8.37
C GLY A 68 -3.25 7.52 7.10
N PRO A 69 -3.74 8.03 5.96
CA PRO A 69 -3.01 8.00 4.70
C PRO A 69 -1.55 8.47 4.82
N HIS A 70 -0.62 7.60 4.46
CA HIS A 70 0.82 7.85 4.43
C HIS A 70 1.50 6.98 3.36
N GLY A 71 2.81 7.14 3.15
CA GLY A 71 3.54 6.48 2.06
C GLY A 71 3.25 4.98 1.93
N GLY A 72 2.78 4.53 0.77
CA GLY A 72 2.48 3.11 0.49
C GLY A 72 3.65 2.15 0.74
N TRP A 73 4.88 2.62 0.54
CA TRP A 73 6.12 1.90 0.89
C TRP A 73 7.15 2.79 1.61
N ASP A 74 7.39 3.98 1.08
CA ASP A 74 8.29 5.00 1.64
C ASP A 74 7.98 6.37 1.02
N SER A 75 8.69 7.40 1.46
CA SER A 75 8.71 8.75 0.89
C SER A 75 8.75 8.73 -0.64
N GLY A 76 7.80 9.43 -1.25
CA GLY A 76 7.69 9.54 -2.72
C GLY A 76 6.72 8.57 -3.37
N SER A 77 6.22 7.57 -2.64
CA SER A 77 4.99 6.86 -3.01
C SER A 77 3.76 7.73 -2.73
N ALA A 78 2.62 7.41 -3.36
CA ALA A 78 1.35 7.99 -2.96
C ALA A 78 1.08 7.68 -1.47
N TRP A 79 0.33 8.55 -0.80
CA TRP A 79 -0.16 8.31 0.56
C TRP A 79 -1.26 7.24 0.55
N GLY A 80 -0.87 6.00 0.26
CA GLY A 80 -1.73 4.86 -0.04
C GLY A 80 -1.84 3.82 1.07
N ALA A 81 -1.07 3.99 2.16
CA ALA A 81 -1.07 3.08 3.29
C ALA A 81 -1.99 3.54 4.43
N LEU A 82 -2.42 2.58 5.24
CA LEU A 82 -3.09 2.75 6.53
C LEU A 82 -2.46 1.81 7.55
N ASP A 83 -2.44 2.21 8.82
CA ASP A 83 -1.89 1.39 9.91
C ASP A 83 -2.95 0.95 10.91
N PHE A 84 -2.87 -0.33 11.29
CA PHE A 84 -3.69 -0.92 12.35
C PHE A 84 -2.83 -1.65 13.38
N ALA A 85 -2.92 -1.27 14.65
CA ALA A 85 -2.24 -1.97 15.74
C ALA A 85 -3.16 -3.01 16.39
N PRO A 86 -2.66 -4.23 16.66
CA PRO A 86 -3.44 -5.29 17.30
C PRO A 86 -3.66 -5.00 18.80
N PRO A 87 -4.72 -5.55 19.41
CA PRO A 87 -5.10 -5.25 20.79
C PRO A 87 -4.10 -5.75 21.84
N ASP A 88 -3.31 -6.78 21.51
CA ASP A 88 -2.40 -7.48 22.43
C ASP A 88 -0.98 -6.89 22.48
N ASN A 89 -0.63 -5.98 21.58
CA ASN A 89 0.70 -5.34 21.59
C ASN A 89 0.70 -3.88 21.07
N PRO A 90 0.03 -2.95 21.75
CA PRO A 90 -0.19 -1.59 21.25
C PRO A 90 1.03 -0.65 21.27
N GLY A 91 2.24 -1.11 21.57
CA GLY A 91 3.39 -0.19 21.69
C GLY A 91 4.78 -0.83 21.82
N GLY A 92 4.86 -2.16 21.89
CA GLY A 92 6.14 -2.88 21.86
C GLY A 92 6.43 -3.45 20.48
N CYS A 93 7.69 -3.81 20.25
CA CYS A 93 8.09 -4.53 19.04
C CYS A 93 8.21 -6.04 19.30
N ASN A 94 7.08 -6.74 19.30
CA ASN A 94 7.01 -8.19 19.45
C ASN A 94 5.93 -8.73 18.52
N PRO A 95 6.13 -9.89 17.86
CA PRO A 95 5.07 -10.50 17.09
C PRO A 95 3.77 -10.66 17.91
N SER A 96 2.66 -10.20 17.35
CA SER A 96 1.33 -10.34 17.95
C SER A 96 0.84 -11.77 17.82
N THR A 97 -0.02 -12.20 18.74
CA THR A 97 -0.74 -13.48 18.63
C THR A 97 -1.99 -13.36 17.75
N SER A 98 -2.44 -12.14 17.49
CA SER A 98 -3.56 -11.83 16.59
C SER A 98 -3.18 -12.11 15.13
N TRP A 99 -4.18 -12.36 14.29
CA TRP A 99 -3.98 -12.65 12.87
C TRP A 99 -4.38 -11.48 11.99
N VAL A 100 -3.49 -11.10 11.08
CA VAL A 100 -3.89 -10.37 9.87
C VAL A 100 -4.63 -11.34 8.96
N THR A 101 -5.74 -10.89 8.40
CA THR A 101 -6.54 -11.66 7.46
C THR A 101 -6.60 -10.99 6.08
N ALA A 102 -6.74 -11.82 5.04
CA ALA A 102 -6.84 -11.35 3.67
C ALA A 102 -8.09 -10.48 3.50
N VAL A 103 -7.94 -9.30 2.87
CA VAL A 103 -9.05 -8.34 2.72
C VAL A 103 -9.96 -8.70 1.54
N ALA A 104 -9.46 -9.50 0.61
CA ALA A 104 -10.15 -10.00 -0.56
C ALA A 104 -9.56 -11.36 -0.98
N ASP A 105 -10.21 -12.02 -1.92
CA ASP A 105 -9.71 -13.25 -2.53
C ASP A 105 -8.52 -12.94 -3.44
N GLY A 106 -7.48 -13.79 -3.44
CA GLY A 106 -6.33 -13.57 -4.31
C GLY A 106 -5.16 -14.49 -4.04
N ARG A 107 -4.20 -14.47 -4.97
CA ARG A 107 -2.98 -15.28 -4.91
C ARG A 107 -1.84 -14.51 -4.28
N VAL A 108 -1.12 -15.13 -3.37
CA VAL A 108 0.11 -14.57 -2.82
C VAL A 108 1.24 -14.69 -3.85
N THR A 109 1.73 -13.58 -4.38
CA THR A 109 2.79 -13.57 -5.40
C THR A 109 4.17 -13.54 -4.79
N ARG A 110 4.34 -12.83 -3.66
CA ARG A 110 5.62 -12.67 -2.99
C ARG A 110 5.45 -12.51 -1.49
N THR A 111 6.36 -13.12 -0.74
CA THR A 111 6.52 -12.86 0.69
C THR A 111 8.01 -12.73 1.04
N GLY A 112 8.32 -12.03 2.13
CA GLY A 112 9.69 -11.90 2.63
C GLY A 112 9.95 -10.50 3.21
N ILE A 113 10.91 -10.40 4.15
CA ILE A 113 11.32 -9.13 4.78
C ILE A 113 10.08 -8.33 5.27
N GLY A 114 9.27 -8.93 6.14
CA GLY A 114 8.02 -8.30 6.62
C GLY A 114 6.85 -8.22 5.64
N SER A 115 7.07 -8.38 4.34
CA SER A 115 6.03 -8.19 3.32
C SER A 115 5.30 -9.47 2.93
N VAL A 116 4.01 -9.31 2.59
CA VAL A 116 3.17 -10.24 1.82
C VAL A 116 2.47 -9.43 0.73
N ILE A 117 2.55 -9.89 -0.51
CA ILE A 117 1.89 -9.31 -1.66
C ILE A 117 0.82 -10.26 -2.16
N GLN A 118 -0.42 -9.77 -2.23
CA GLN A 118 -1.58 -10.49 -2.73
C GLN A 118 -2.08 -9.88 -4.04
N ASP A 119 -2.17 -10.71 -5.07
CA ASP A 119 -2.72 -10.41 -6.38
C ASP A 119 -4.20 -10.81 -6.44
N LEU A 120 -5.06 -9.85 -6.78
CA LEU A 120 -6.52 -10.02 -6.76
C LEU A 120 -7.12 -10.46 -8.10
N ASP A 121 -6.37 -10.41 -9.21
CA ASP A 121 -6.82 -10.92 -10.51
C ASP A 121 -6.21 -12.27 -10.91
N ASN A 122 -5.25 -12.75 -10.10
CA ASN A 122 -4.68 -14.09 -10.13
C ASN A 122 -3.89 -14.40 -11.42
N ASP A 123 -3.34 -13.37 -12.07
CA ASP A 123 -2.42 -13.53 -13.19
C ASP A 123 -0.96 -13.79 -12.77
N GLY A 124 -0.65 -13.55 -11.48
CA GLY A 124 0.65 -13.77 -10.87
C GLY A 124 1.66 -12.63 -11.00
N TYR A 125 1.25 -11.45 -11.46
CA TYR A 125 2.10 -10.31 -11.74
C TYR A 125 1.77 -9.11 -10.82
N GLU A 126 2.73 -8.66 -10.01
CA GLU A 126 2.54 -7.53 -9.08
C GLU A 126 2.38 -6.14 -9.73
N GLN A 127 2.38 -6.11 -11.06
CA GLN A 127 2.43 -4.93 -11.92
C GLN A 127 1.18 -4.80 -12.80
N THR A 128 0.21 -5.68 -12.61
CA THR A 128 -1.09 -5.68 -13.29
C THR A 128 -2.19 -5.73 -12.24
N GLY A 129 -3.35 -5.22 -12.61
CA GLY A 129 -4.55 -5.33 -11.79
C GLY A 129 -4.40 -4.75 -10.39
N TRP A 130 -5.24 -5.23 -9.47
CA TRP A 130 -5.21 -4.82 -8.08
C TRP A 130 -4.28 -5.71 -7.26
N ILE A 131 -3.39 -5.07 -6.52
CA ILE A 131 -2.45 -5.73 -5.61
C ILE A 131 -2.61 -5.15 -4.20
N VAL A 132 -2.57 -5.99 -3.18
CA VAL A 132 -2.53 -5.59 -1.76
C VAL A 132 -1.16 -5.93 -1.16
N LEU A 133 -0.55 -4.95 -0.49
CA LEU A 133 0.61 -5.13 0.37
C LEU A 133 0.14 -5.24 1.82
N TYR A 134 0.58 -6.29 2.49
CA TYR A 134 0.60 -6.39 3.95
C TYR A 134 2.05 -6.33 4.41
N MET A 135 2.39 -5.37 5.27
CA MET A 135 3.74 -5.14 5.75
C MET A 135 3.81 -5.31 7.27
N HIS A 136 5.03 -5.50 7.76
CA HIS A 136 5.34 -5.85 9.14
C HIS A 136 4.73 -7.17 9.60
N ILE A 137 4.58 -8.14 8.70
CA ILE A 137 4.13 -9.48 9.04
C ILE A 137 5.31 -10.28 9.61
N ALA A 138 5.15 -11.03 10.71
CA ALA A 138 6.18 -11.88 11.29
C ALA A 138 6.58 -13.02 10.33
N ALA A 139 7.79 -13.56 10.42
CA ALA A 139 8.20 -14.71 9.61
C ALA A 139 7.47 -15.99 10.06
N ALA A 140 7.23 -16.13 11.37
CA ALA A 140 6.42 -17.20 11.92
C ALA A 140 4.95 -17.02 11.55
N GLY A 141 4.32 -18.05 10.99
CA GLY A 141 2.91 -18.03 10.61
C GLY A 141 2.61 -17.27 9.31
N ARG A 142 3.60 -16.69 8.63
CA ARG A 142 3.39 -16.01 7.34
C ARG A 142 2.97 -17.01 6.26
N VAL A 143 1.96 -16.62 5.49
CA VAL A 143 1.59 -17.32 4.25
C VAL A 143 2.78 -17.44 3.29
N LYS A 144 2.79 -18.48 2.44
CA LYS A 144 3.88 -18.69 1.46
C LYS A 144 3.51 -18.18 0.06
N PRO A 145 4.51 -17.81 -0.77
CA PRO A 145 4.27 -17.49 -2.16
C PRO A 145 3.61 -18.67 -2.90
N GLY A 146 2.64 -18.35 -3.74
CA GLY A 146 1.86 -19.31 -4.53
C GLY A 146 0.59 -19.83 -3.85
N GLU A 147 0.40 -19.58 -2.55
CA GLU A 147 -0.86 -19.89 -1.87
C GLU A 147 -1.98 -18.95 -2.36
N TYR A 148 -3.19 -19.49 -2.46
CA TYR A 148 -4.40 -18.70 -2.74
C TYR A 148 -5.14 -18.50 -1.43
N LEU A 149 -5.43 -17.25 -1.09
CA LEU A 149 -6.18 -16.89 0.09
C LEU A 149 -7.59 -16.47 -0.32
N PHE A 150 -8.59 -17.04 0.34
CA PHE A 150 -9.92 -16.46 0.38
C PHE A 150 -9.96 -15.31 1.39
N GLN A 151 -10.85 -14.35 1.16
CA GLN A 151 -11.12 -13.27 2.10
C GLN A 151 -11.34 -13.84 3.51
N ASN A 152 -10.73 -13.20 4.50
CA ASN A 152 -10.67 -13.59 5.91
C ASN A 152 -9.71 -14.74 6.28
N GLU A 153 -9.05 -15.39 5.31
CA GLU A 153 -8.01 -16.35 5.63
C GLU A 153 -6.73 -15.67 6.15
N GLN A 154 -5.93 -16.44 6.88
CA GLN A 154 -4.79 -15.95 7.63
C GLN A 154 -3.61 -15.58 6.72
N VAL A 155 -3.19 -14.32 6.78
CA VAL A 155 -2.00 -13.80 6.07
C VAL A 155 -0.73 -13.99 6.91
N GLY A 156 -0.85 -13.77 8.22
CA GLY A 156 0.24 -13.88 9.17
C GLY A 156 0.00 -13.04 10.43
N HIS A 157 1.02 -12.89 11.26
CA HIS A 157 0.95 -12.12 12.50
C HIS A 157 1.56 -10.72 12.33
N PRO A 158 0.94 -9.64 12.84
CA PRO A 158 1.60 -8.33 12.93
C PRO A 158 2.89 -8.42 13.75
N SER A 159 3.88 -7.60 13.40
CA SER A 159 5.19 -7.52 14.03
C SER A 159 5.84 -6.17 13.71
N CYS A 160 7.17 -6.08 13.72
CA CYS A 160 7.93 -4.97 13.14
C CYS A 160 8.95 -5.46 12.10
N GLU A 161 8.81 -6.69 11.60
CA GLU A 161 9.75 -7.22 10.63
C GLU A 161 9.70 -6.44 9.32
N GLY A 162 10.87 -6.18 8.74
CA GLY A 162 10.99 -5.48 7.46
C GLY A 162 10.66 -3.99 7.52
N GLY A 163 11.24 -3.22 6.59
CA GLY A 163 11.03 -1.77 6.54
C GLY A 163 11.45 -1.06 7.83
N PHE A 164 10.95 0.16 8.02
CA PHE A 164 11.08 0.91 9.26
C PHE A 164 9.78 0.80 10.06
N SER A 165 9.87 0.48 11.35
CA SER A 165 8.71 0.39 12.23
C SER A 165 9.10 0.68 13.68
N ASN A 166 8.30 1.50 14.36
CA ASN A 166 8.51 1.87 15.76
C ASN A 166 7.79 0.93 16.74
N ALA A 167 6.77 0.20 16.30
CA ALA A 167 5.94 -0.66 17.13
C ALA A 167 5.22 -1.73 16.29
N THR A 168 4.62 -2.73 16.96
CA THR A 168 3.87 -3.77 16.27
C THR A 168 2.58 -3.24 15.66
N HIS A 169 2.47 -3.31 14.34
CA HIS A 169 1.27 -2.93 13.60
C HIS A 169 1.21 -3.68 12.26
N LEU A 170 0.06 -3.62 11.60
CA LEU A 170 -0.09 -3.91 10.19
C LEU A 170 -0.04 -2.58 9.44
N HIS A 171 0.89 -2.47 8.49
CA HIS A 171 0.87 -1.48 7.42
C HIS A 171 0.22 -2.12 6.19
N ILE A 172 -0.91 -1.59 5.74
CA ILE A 172 -1.64 -2.10 4.57
C ILE A 172 -1.76 -1.04 3.49
N ALA A 173 -1.43 -1.41 2.25
CA ALA A 173 -1.50 -0.52 1.09
C ALA A 173 -1.99 -1.29 -0.15
N ARG A 174 -2.39 -0.57 -1.19
CA ARG A 174 -2.81 -1.16 -2.47
C ARG A 174 -2.16 -0.48 -3.67
N LYS A 175 -1.97 -1.27 -4.72
CA LYS A 175 -1.50 -0.80 -6.03
C LYS A 175 -2.51 -1.15 -7.11
N TYR A 176 -2.48 -0.39 -8.20
CA TYR A 176 -3.12 -0.76 -9.46
C TYR A 176 -2.11 -0.64 -10.61
N ASN A 177 -1.94 -1.70 -11.40
CA ASN A 177 -0.95 -1.76 -12.48
C ASN A 177 0.47 -1.30 -12.05
N GLY A 178 0.88 -1.69 -10.83
CA GLY A 178 2.17 -1.32 -10.26
C GLY A 178 2.26 0.08 -9.63
N GLU A 179 1.26 0.94 -9.82
CA GLU A 179 1.20 2.28 -9.22
C GLU A 179 0.57 2.25 -7.82
N TRP A 180 1.17 2.95 -6.86
CA TRP A 180 0.58 3.10 -5.52
C TRP A 180 -0.68 3.97 -5.59
N ILE A 181 -1.80 3.47 -5.10
CA ILE A 181 -3.07 4.21 -5.13
C ILE A 181 -3.25 4.91 -3.80
N ALA A 182 -3.51 6.22 -3.86
CA ALA A 182 -3.76 7.03 -2.67
C ALA A 182 -4.91 6.46 -1.83
N GLY A 183 -4.78 6.59 -0.51
CA GLY A 183 -5.76 6.14 0.46
C GLY A 183 -6.93 7.10 0.62
N ASP A 184 -6.82 8.31 0.06
CA ASP A 184 -7.81 9.37 0.11
C ASP A 184 -8.16 9.94 -1.28
N GLY A 185 -8.99 10.98 -1.31
CA GLY A 185 -9.35 11.68 -2.55
C GLY A 185 -10.43 10.96 -3.37
N ALA A 186 -10.23 10.91 -4.69
CA ALA A 186 -11.24 10.43 -5.64
C ALA A 186 -11.45 8.90 -5.60
N LEU A 187 -10.41 8.16 -5.19
CA LEU A 187 -10.45 6.71 -5.06
C LEU A 187 -9.95 6.32 -3.67
N PRO A 188 -10.71 6.61 -2.59
CA PRO A 188 -10.26 6.36 -1.23
C PRO A 188 -10.11 4.86 -0.95
N PHE A 189 -9.33 4.50 0.07
CA PHE A 189 -9.23 3.13 0.55
C PHE A 189 -10.50 2.80 1.34
N ILE A 190 -11.25 1.79 0.87
CA ILE A 190 -12.50 1.35 1.50
C ILE A 190 -12.33 -0.06 2.11
N LEU A 191 -12.60 -0.21 3.40
CA LEU A 191 -12.50 -1.48 4.15
C LEU A 191 -13.78 -1.70 4.99
N ASP A 192 -14.58 -2.72 4.70
CA ASP A 192 -15.90 -2.96 5.36
C ASP A 192 -16.80 -1.71 5.42
N GLY A 193 -16.77 -0.92 4.34
CA GLY A 193 -17.51 0.34 4.20
C GLY A 193 -16.92 1.52 4.97
N TRP A 194 -15.81 1.35 5.69
CA TRP A 194 -15.02 2.47 6.20
C TRP A 194 -14.27 3.14 5.07
N VAL A 195 -14.54 4.43 4.86
CA VAL A 195 -13.93 5.24 3.81
C VAL A 195 -12.80 6.06 4.42
N SER A 196 -11.59 5.92 3.88
CA SER A 196 -10.43 6.68 4.33
C SER A 196 -10.36 8.09 3.73
N SER A 197 -9.84 9.04 4.51
CA SER A 197 -9.56 10.42 4.11
C SER A 197 -8.37 10.99 4.89
N GLY A 198 -7.50 11.78 4.27
CA GLY A 198 -6.32 12.38 4.91
C GLY A 198 -6.62 13.66 5.72
N GLY A 199 -5.72 13.97 6.67
CA GLY A 199 -5.74 15.18 7.51
C GLY A 199 -4.88 16.35 7.00
N ASN A 200 -4.35 16.25 5.78
CA ASN A 200 -3.33 17.15 5.15
C ASN A 200 -1.91 16.99 5.68
N ILE A 201 -1.71 16.19 6.73
CA ILE A 201 -0.40 15.82 7.27
C ILE A 201 -0.25 14.32 7.09
N GLU A 202 0.95 13.86 6.74
CA GLU A 202 1.24 12.42 6.64
C GLU A 202 0.89 11.72 7.96
N TYR A 203 0.31 10.52 7.90
CA TYR A 203 -0.22 9.74 9.02
C TYR A 203 -1.48 10.31 9.71
N ASP A 204 -1.84 11.57 9.46
CA ASP A 204 -3.08 12.14 9.95
C ASP A 204 -4.24 11.82 8.99
N GLY A 205 -5.39 11.46 9.53
CA GLY A 205 -6.55 11.11 8.74
C GLY A 205 -7.66 10.42 9.51
N PHE A 206 -8.68 10.04 8.76
CA PHE A 206 -9.93 9.54 9.30
C PHE A 206 -10.41 8.31 8.53
N LEU A 207 -11.13 7.44 9.24
CA LEU A 207 -12.02 6.44 8.67
C LEU A 207 -13.46 6.82 9.02
N THR A 208 -14.31 6.94 8.00
CA THR A 208 -15.73 7.27 8.19
C THR A 208 -16.62 6.15 7.66
N ARG A 209 -17.58 5.73 8.48
CA ARG A 209 -18.64 4.78 8.09
C ARG A 209 -19.96 5.24 8.67
N ASN A 210 -20.93 5.52 7.79
CA ASN A 210 -22.22 6.12 8.17
C ASN A 210 -22.01 7.44 8.94
N ASN A 211 -22.47 7.53 10.19
CA ASN A 211 -22.34 8.70 11.06
C ASN A 211 -21.15 8.60 12.03
N THR A 212 -20.30 7.58 11.88
CA THR A 212 -19.13 7.36 12.75
C THR A 212 -17.87 7.74 11.99
N THR A 213 -17.07 8.59 12.61
CA THR A 213 -15.74 8.98 12.12
C THR A 213 -14.73 8.67 13.22
N ILE A 214 -13.63 8.04 12.83
CA ILE A 214 -12.53 7.66 13.71
C ILE A 214 -11.26 8.29 13.16
N GLU A 215 -10.56 9.04 14.01
CA GLU A 215 -9.28 9.68 13.70
C GLU A 215 -8.13 8.71 13.96
N ALA A 216 -7.10 8.78 13.11
CA ALA A 216 -5.85 8.08 13.34
C ALA A 216 -5.10 8.71 14.51
N LEU A 217 -4.55 7.89 15.40
CA LEU A 217 -3.72 8.37 16.51
C LEU A 217 -2.44 7.55 16.60
N ASP A 218 -1.32 8.22 16.79
CA ASP A 218 -0.02 7.57 17.10
C ASP A 218 -0.06 6.97 18.52
N GLY A 219 -0.74 5.83 18.63
CA GLY A 219 -0.97 5.08 19.85
C GLY A 219 -2.36 4.47 19.95
N ALA A 220 -2.50 3.49 20.86
CA ALA A 220 -3.76 2.83 21.13
C ALA A 220 -4.60 3.60 22.14
N GLN A 221 -5.75 4.10 21.71
CA GLN A 221 -6.73 4.79 22.53
C GLN A 221 -8.14 4.19 22.30
N PRO A 222 -9.05 4.27 23.27
CA PRO A 222 -10.43 3.81 23.05
C PRO A 222 -11.14 4.52 21.88
N ILE A 223 -10.72 5.75 21.55
CA ILE A 223 -11.35 6.57 20.51
C ILE A 223 -10.93 6.18 19.08
N ASN A 224 -9.77 5.54 18.91
CA ASN A 224 -9.31 5.05 17.61
C ASN A 224 -9.48 3.52 17.46
N LEU A 225 -10.27 2.89 18.31
CA LEU A 225 -10.57 1.47 18.24
C LEU A 225 -11.68 1.18 17.23
N ILE A 226 -11.43 0.26 16.30
CA ILE A 226 -12.40 -0.19 15.30
C ILE A 226 -12.71 -1.66 15.55
N THR A 227 -13.98 -1.97 15.82
CA THR A 227 -14.47 -3.35 15.86
C THR A 227 -14.99 -3.75 14.49
N ARG A 228 -14.63 -4.96 14.05
CA ARG A 228 -15.13 -5.54 12.80
C ARG A 228 -16.45 -6.26 13.00
#